data_AF-A0A433WFE8-F1
#
_entry.id   AF-A0A433WFE8-F1
#
_cell.length_a   1.000
_cell.length_b   1.000
_cell.length_c   1.000
_cell.angle_alpha   90.00
_cell.angle_beta   90.00
_cell.angle_gamma   90.00
#
_symmetry.space_group_name_H-M   'P 1'
#
loop_
_entity.id
_entity.type
_entity.pdbx_description
1 polymer ?
#
loop_
_entity_poly.entity_id
_entity_poly.type
_entity_poly.pdbx_seq_one_letter_code
_entity_poly.pdbx_strand_id
1 'polypeptide(L)'
;MNKTAITRRNLLKQVGYALILLPAPAYLKKVCAGIPAPRNNHMQYKGVNYDTGTNFSPGNLSADWDEQAMQFDIRVIRRELHCNAVNVFGTDIPRLTKTAAFAAAEGLQVWIQPRLFHSSQDEMLTHLSMAAREAEQLRQQYPGLILNTGCESSLFVSGIIPGDNMEARVLQLTDNWQSIPAWNEKLNAFLVKVSATARAGFKGTITYAAGPWESVSWQLFDIIGLDYYREATNEKNYAEALRAFHQYGKPVVITEFGCCTYEGADKKGAAGHEIIDWKNSGPEIKTGYIRSEKTQADYLRDLFSIYQREKVHGAFVYVFNNAELPHAAATRYDLDMGSYSLVKALPADSGNQDVSRRWERKASFHAVAAMFRDGHIPER
;
A
#
# COMPACT_ATOMS: atom_id res chain seq x y z
N MET A 1 -37.09 14.54 5.27
CA MET A 1 -35.88 14.16 6.04
C MET A 1 -35.85 12.64 6.17
N ASN A 2 -35.15 11.96 5.27
CA ASN A 2 -34.80 10.55 5.41
C ASN A 2 -33.31 10.46 5.07
N LYS A 3 -32.47 10.32 6.11
CA LYS A 3 -31.04 10.08 5.95
C LYS A 3 -30.89 8.67 5.39
N THR A 4 -30.54 8.58 4.11
CA THR A 4 -30.23 7.33 3.43
C THR A 4 -29.06 6.67 4.17
N ALA A 5 -29.35 5.60 4.91
CA ALA A 5 -28.32 4.77 5.52
C ALA A 5 -27.46 4.19 4.38
N ILE A 6 -26.22 4.68 4.27
CA ILE A 6 -25.19 4.11 3.42
C ILE A 6 -24.97 2.68 3.95
N THR A 7 -25.47 1.69 3.22
CA THR A 7 -25.38 0.28 3.59
C THR A 7 -23.96 -0.23 3.29
N ARG A 8 -23.49 -1.23 4.06
CA ARG A 8 -22.23 -2.01 3.90
C ARG A 8 -21.85 -2.32 2.44
N ARG A 9 -22.84 -2.38 1.54
CA ARG A 9 -22.76 -2.52 0.08
C ARG A 9 -21.89 -1.47 -0.63
N ASN A 10 -21.83 -0.24 -0.13
CA ASN A 10 -21.07 0.85 -0.77
C ASN A 10 -19.61 0.92 -0.33
N LEU A 11 -19.21 0.11 0.67
CA LEU A 11 -17.95 0.27 1.39
C LEU A 11 -16.72 -0.27 0.62
N LEU A 12 -16.87 -1.36 -0.13
CA LEU A 12 -15.73 -2.11 -0.69
C LEU A 12 -15.80 -2.38 -2.19
N LYS A 13 -16.79 -1.81 -2.89
CA LYS A 13 -16.57 -1.38 -4.28
C LYS A 13 -15.36 -0.43 -4.38
N GLN A 14 -15.01 0.25 -3.29
CA GLN A 14 -14.00 1.31 -3.18
C GLN A 14 -12.53 0.82 -3.17
N VAL A 15 -12.21 -0.37 -3.67
CA VAL A 15 -10.80 -0.77 -3.87
C VAL A 15 -10.53 -1.14 -5.35
N GLY A 16 -11.59 -1.44 -6.12
CA GLY A 16 -11.55 -2.05 -7.48
C GLY A 16 -10.91 -1.23 -8.56
N TYR A 17 -10.93 0.07 -8.39
CA TYR A 17 -11.27 0.86 -9.53
C TYR A 17 -9.99 1.57 -10.08
N ALA A 18 -8.96 1.82 -9.27
CA ALA A 18 -7.86 2.72 -9.62
C ALA A 18 -6.91 2.36 -10.80
N LEU A 19 -6.90 1.15 -11.36
CA LEU A 19 -5.82 0.75 -12.27
C LEU A 19 -6.29 0.07 -13.57
N ILE A 20 -6.98 0.82 -14.43
CA ILE A 20 -7.23 0.38 -15.80
C ILE A 20 -6.81 1.48 -16.80
N LEU A 21 -5.77 1.13 -17.57
CA LEU A 21 -5.42 1.59 -18.92
C LEU A 21 -5.00 3.05 -19.12
N LEU A 22 -3.70 3.34 -18.96
CA LEU A 22 -3.03 4.30 -19.85
C LEU A 22 -1.60 3.90 -20.24
N PRO A 23 -1.22 4.09 -21.51
CA PRO A 23 0.17 3.98 -21.92
C PRO A 23 1.00 5.09 -21.26
N ALA A 24 2.22 4.75 -20.83
CA ALA A 24 3.17 5.71 -20.29
C ALA A 24 3.28 6.95 -21.22
N PRO A 25 3.18 8.19 -20.71
CA PRO A 25 3.37 9.37 -21.51
C PRO A 25 4.81 9.41 -22.05
N ALA A 26 4.95 9.54 -23.37
CA ALA A 26 6.23 9.63 -24.08
C ALA A 26 6.97 10.97 -23.86
N TYR A 27 6.94 11.55 -22.67
CA TYR A 27 7.45 12.90 -22.41
C TYR A 27 8.26 13.02 -21.11
N LEU A 28 9.37 12.29 -21.01
CA LEU A 28 10.45 12.60 -20.07
C LEU A 28 11.79 12.57 -20.81
N LYS A 29 12.09 13.69 -21.49
CA LYS A 29 13.45 14.04 -21.93
C LYS A 29 13.75 15.47 -21.49
N LYS A 30 14.58 15.63 -20.44
CA LYS A 30 15.84 16.41 -20.44
C LYS A 30 16.40 16.64 -19.02
N VAL A 31 17.64 16.16 -18.83
CA VAL A 31 18.85 16.70 -18.11
C VAL A 31 18.67 17.14 -16.63
N CYS A 32 19.38 16.57 -15.65
CA CYS A 32 20.82 16.79 -15.36
C CYS A 32 21.47 15.65 -14.54
N ALA A 33 22.80 15.55 -14.73
CA ALA A 33 23.72 14.61 -14.11
C ALA A 33 24.14 15.01 -12.69
N GLY A 34 24.67 14.02 -11.94
CA GLY A 34 25.73 14.25 -10.97
C GLY A 34 25.43 13.95 -9.50
N ILE A 35 24.90 12.77 -9.17
CA ILE A 35 25.00 12.21 -7.81
C ILE A 35 25.46 10.75 -7.91
N PRO A 36 26.51 10.31 -7.20
CA PRO A 36 26.94 8.91 -7.25
C PRO A 36 25.83 8.01 -6.71
N ALA A 37 25.39 7.04 -7.52
CA ALA A 37 24.48 6.00 -7.07
C ALA A 37 25.11 5.20 -5.92
N PRO A 38 24.33 4.80 -4.89
CA PRO A 38 24.84 4.01 -3.79
C PRO A 38 25.41 2.67 -4.27
N ARG A 39 26.53 2.26 -3.67
CA ARG A 39 27.36 1.11 -4.07
C ARG A 39 26.81 -0.27 -3.65
N ASN A 40 25.66 -0.34 -2.98
CA ASN A 40 25.09 -1.61 -2.54
C ASN A 40 24.01 -2.09 -3.52
N ASN A 41 24.22 -3.27 -4.10
CA ASN A 41 23.27 -3.97 -4.96
C ASN A 41 22.10 -4.62 -4.18
N HIS A 42 21.93 -4.26 -2.92
CA HIS A 42 20.93 -4.84 -2.01
C HIS A 42 19.89 -3.80 -1.64
N MET A 43 18.63 -4.20 -1.69
CA MET A 43 17.49 -3.41 -1.23
C MET A 43 17.65 -3.07 0.26
N GLN A 44 17.64 -1.78 0.58
CA GLN A 44 17.83 -1.26 1.94
C GLN A 44 16.61 -1.56 2.81
N TYR A 45 15.40 -1.30 2.31
CA TYR A 45 14.16 -1.56 3.03
C TYR A 45 13.45 -2.81 2.49
N LYS A 46 13.46 -3.87 3.30
CA LYS A 46 12.76 -5.13 3.06
C LYS A 46 11.50 -5.11 3.94
N GLY A 47 10.43 -4.58 3.38
CA GLY A 47 9.26 -4.17 4.14
C GLY A 47 7.99 -4.93 3.83
N VAL A 48 7.02 -4.74 4.72
CA VAL A 48 5.62 -5.14 4.55
C VAL A 48 4.74 -3.98 5.03
N ASN A 49 3.57 -3.83 4.42
CA ASN A 49 2.54 -2.92 4.90
C ASN A 49 1.75 -3.55 6.05
N TYR A 50 1.43 -2.76 7.07
CA TYR A 50 0.65 -3.18 8.24
C TYR A 50 -0.51 -2.21 8.49
N ASP A 51 -1.73 -2.72 8.39
CA ASP A 51 -2.96 -1.96 8.55
C ASP A 51 -3.36 -1.87 10.03
N THR A 52 -3.54 -0.65 10.55
CA THR A 52 -4.09 -0.42 11.90
C THR A 52 -5.57 -0.03 11.88
N GLY A 53 -6.19 -0.06 10.71
CA GLY A 53 -7.58 0.29 10.45
C GLY A 53 -7.66 1.62 9.70
N THR A 54 -7.96 1.54 8.41
CA THR A 54 -8.33 2.68 7.57
C THR A 54 -9.85 2.79 7.47
N ASN A 55 -10.34 4.00 7.62
CA ASN A 55 -11.76 4.33 7.51
C ASN A 55 -12.13 4.56 6.05
N PHE A 56 -12.47 3.48 5.34
CA PHE A 56 -12.93 3.56 3.94
C PHE A 56 -14.33 4.14 3.84
N SER A 57 -15.20 3.92 4.83
CA SER A 57 -16.44 4.71 4.98
C SER A 57 -16.91 4.74 6.44
N PRO A 58 -17.71 5.75 6.82
CA PRO A 58 -17.98 6.07 8.21
C PRO A 58 -18.41 4.85 9.05
N GLY A 59 -17.62 4.57 10.09
CA GLY A 59 -17.94 3.55 11.10
C GLY A 59 -17.43 2.14 10.80
N ASN A 60 -16.71 1.90 9.70
CA ASN A 60 -16.06 0.61 9.43
C ASN A 60 -14.57 0.79 9.14
N LEU A 61 -13.73 0.30 10.06
CA LEU A 61 -12.28 0.26 9.88
C LEU A 61 -11.89 -1.08 9.24
N SER A 62 -10.91 -1.04 8.35
CA SER A 62 -10.39 -2.22 7.65
C SER A 62 -9.66 -3.24 8.54
N ALA A 63 -9.38 -2.87 9.79
CA ALA A 63 -8.74 -3.76 10.77
C ALA A 63 -9.44 -3.66 12.12
N ASP A 64 -9.74 -4.83 12.67
CA ASP A 64 -10.06 -4.99 14.09
C ASP A 64 -8.74 -5.00 14.88
N TRP A 65 -8.24 -3.79 15.15
CA TRP A 65 -6.97 -3.61 15.84
C TRP A 65 -7.09 -4.01 17.30
N ASP A 66 -6.33 -5.02 17.69
CA ASP A 66 -6.08 -5.41 19.08
C ASP A 66 -4.58 -5.32 19.36
N GLU A 67 -4.22 -4.90 20.57
CA GLU A 67 -2.83 -4.65 20.92
C GLU A 67 -2.00 -5.94 20.99
N GLN A 68 -2.55 -7.02 21.57
CA GLN A 68 -1.81 -8.28 21.72
C GLN A 68 -1.61 -8.93 20.36
N ALA A 69 -2.64 -8.91 19.53
CA ALA A 69 -2.62 -9.26 18.13
C ALA A 69 -1.54 -8.50 17.35
N MET A 70 -1.52 -7.16 17.47
CA MET A 70 -0.53 -6.32 16.80
C MET A 70 0.89 -6.66 17.24
N GLN A 71 1.14 -6.81 18.54
CA GLN A 71 2.46 -7.15 19.05
C GLN A 71 2.94 -8.51 18.55
N PHE A 72 2.04 -9.50 18.46
CA PHE A 72 2.35 -10.80 17.89
C PHE A 72 2.71 -10.68 16.41
N ASP A 73 1.88 -10.00 15.62
CA ASP A 73 2.08 -9.83 14.19
C ASP A 73 3.41 -9.13 13.88
N ILE A 74 3.73 -8.04 14.59
CA ILE A 74 5.01 -7.31 14.42
C ILE A 74 6.22 -8.19 14.73
N ARG A 75 6.15 -9.06 15.75
CA ARG A 75 7.24 -10.01 16.06
C ARG A 75 7.40 -11.04 14.94
N VAL A 76 6.31 -11.56 14.38
CA VAL A 76 6.36 -12.47 13.22
C VAL A 76 6.99 -11.76 12.02
N ILE A 77 6.56 -10.53 11.72
CA ILE A 77 7.11 -9.70 10.63
C ILE A 77 8.63 -9.56 10.78
N ARG A 78 9.11 -9.23 11.97
CA ARG A 78 10.54 -9.03 12.22
C ARG A 78 11.34 -10.35 12.19
N ARG A 79 10.84 -11.39 12.86
CA ARG A 79 11.64 -12.58 13.22
C ARG A 79 11.49 -13.72 12.22
N GLU A 80 10.31 -13.88 11.64
CA GLU A 80 9.99 -14.98 10.73
C GLU A 80 9.90 -14.55 9.28
N LEU A 81 9.26 -13.41 9.00
CA LEU A 81 9.23 -12.84 7.66
C LEU A 81 10.56 -12.15 7.30
N HIS A 82 11.43 -11.95 8.30
CA HIS A 82 12.75 -11.33 8.18
C HIS A 82 12.72 -9.90 7.63
N CYS A 83 11.62 -9.19 7.79
CA CYS A 83 11.54 -7.77 7.46
C CYS A 83 12.51 -6.96 8.33
N ASN A 84 13.10 -5.94 7.73
CA ASN A 84 13.85 -4.91 8.46
C ASN A 84 13.12 -3.56 8.48
N ALA A 85 12.00 -3.45 7.77
CA ALA A 85 11.17 -2.25 7.72
C ALA A 85 9.68 -2.61 7.79
N VAL A 86 8.85 -1.67 8.22
CA VAL A 86 7.39 -1.79 8.17
C VAL A 86 6.77 -0.43 7.86
N ASN A 87 5.78 -0.40 6.97
CA ASN A 87 4.94 0.77 6.73
C ASN A 87 3.60 0.57 7.44
N VAL A 88 3.43 1.31 8.53
CA VAL A 88 2.22 1.27 9.36
C VAL A 88 1.26 2.33 8.85
N PHE A 89 0.07 1.91 8.42
CA PHE A 89 -0.93 2.80 7.85
C PHE A 89 -2.29 2.65 8.52
N GLY A 90 -3.10 3.70 8.50
CA GLY A 90 -4.40 3.72 9.19
C GLY A 90 -4.97 5.12 9.36
N THR A 91 -6.20 5.20 9.86
CA THR A 91 -6.89 6.47 10.15
C THR A 91 -6.74 6.91 11.60
N ASP A 92 -6.70 5.97 12.55
CA ASP A 92 -6.58 6.32 13.97
C ASP A 92 -5.11 6.58 14.35
N ILE A 93 -4.78 7.85 14.64
CA ILE A 93 -3.42 8.28 14.99
C ILE A 93 -2.88 7.55 16.24
N PRO A 94 -3.65 7.37 17.33
CA PRO A 94 -3.21 6.58 18.47
C PRO A 94 -2.83 5.14 18.13
N ARG A 95 -3.63 4.41 17.33
CA ARG A 95 -3.29 3.04 16.87
C ARG A 95 -2.04 3.04 16.00
N LEU A 96 -1.93 4.00 15.08
CA LEU A 96 -0.76 4.19 14.22
C LEU A 96 0.52 4.37 15.04
N THR A 97 0.54 5.34 15.96
CA THR A 97 1.75 5.72 16.71
C THR A 97 2.13 4.65 17.73
N LYS A 98 1.15 3.98 18.34
CA LYS A 98 1.38 2.85 19.24
C LYS A 98 1.99 1.65 18.51
N THR A 99 1.47 1.32 17.32
CA THR A 99 2.02 0.25 16.47
C THR A 99 3.43 0.61 16.00
N ALA A 100 3.63 1.85 15.56
CA ALA A 100 4.94 2.38 15.15
C ALA A 100 5.98 2.32 16.27
N ALA A 101 5.61 2.71 17.50
CA ALA A 101 6.51 2.66 18.64
C ALA A 101 6.93 1.22 18.98
N PHE A 102 5.98 0.29 18.96
CA PHE A 102 6.28 -1.12 19.20
C PHE A 102 7.16 -1.72 18.10
N ALA A 103 6.88 -1.43 16.84
CA ALA A 103 7.71 -1.88 15.71
C ALA A 103 9.14 -1.33 15.77
N ALA A 104 9.31 -0.06 16.14
CA ALA A 104 10.63 0.54 16.32
C ALA A 104 11.41 -0.11 17.48
N ALA A 105 10.73 -0.43 18.59
CA ALA A 105 11.32 -1.13 19.72
C ALA A 105 11.75 -2.58 19.39
N GLU A 106 11.03 -3.26 18.49
CA GLU A 106 11.44 -4.58 17.93
C GLU A 106 12.55 -4.46 16.86
N GLY A 107 13.06 -3.25 16.61
CA GLY A 107 14.21 -3.00 15.75
C GLY A 107 13.90 -2.90 14.26
N LEU A 108 12.65 -2.58 13.89
CA LEU A 108 12.26 -2.30 12.50
C LEU A 108 12.50 -0.82 12.15
N GLN A 109 12.88 -0.56 10.91
CA GLN A 109 12.78 0.76 10.31
C GLN A 109 11.31 1.10 10.05
N VAL A 110 10.76 2.06 10.79
CA VAL A 110 9.34 2.37 10.75
C VAL A 110 9.02 3.52 9.80
N TRP A 111 7.97 3.30 9.01
CA TRP A 111 7.28 4.31 8.22
C TRP A 111 5.86 4.47 8.78
N ILE A 112 5.41 5.72 8.95
CA ILE A 112 4.04 6.03 9.35
C ILE A 112 3.32 6.66 8.15
N GLN A 113 2.16 6.13 7.78
CA GLN A 113 1.29 6.67 6.73
C GLN A 113 -0.12 6.95 7.26
N PRO A 114 -0.43 8.19 7.69
CA PRO A 114 -1.78 8.56 8.05
C PRO A 114 -2.69 8.55 6.80
N ARG A 115 -3.84 7.86 6.89
CA ARG A 115 -4.83 7.75 5.82
C ARG A 115 -6.17 8.29 6.30
N LEU A 116 -6.68 9.32 5.62
CA LEU A 116 -8.03 9.85 5.83
C LEU A 116 -8.77 9.89 4.48
N PHE A 117 -9.57 8.88 4.21
CA PHE A 117 -10.20 8.72 2.89
C PHE A 117 -11.51 9.51 2.80
N HIS A 118 -11.81 9.97 1.60
CA HIS A 118 -12.98 10.80 1.26
C HIS A 118 -13.05 12.12 2.02
N SER A 119 -11.92 12.61 2.54
CA SER A 119 -11.86 13.90 3.22
C SER A 119 -11.74 15.05 2.23
N SER A 120 -12.04 16.26 2.69
CA SER A 120 -11.56 17.48 2.07
C SER A 120 -10.03 17.61 2.19
N GLN A 121 -9.44 18.54 1.42
CA GLN A 121 -8.01 18.87 1.53
C GLN A 121 -7.67 19.39 2.94
N ASP A 122 -8.51 20.25 3.52
CA ASP A 122 -8.25 20.87 4.83
C ASP A 122 -8.31 19.85 5.98
N GLU A 123 -9.28 18.92 5.92
CA GLU A 123 -9.34 17.80 6.87
C GLU A 123 -8.11 16.90 6.76
N MET A 124 -7.68 16.57 5.53
CA MET A 124 -6.47 15.77 5.32
C MET A 124 -5.22 16.48 5.85
N LEU A 125 -5.07 17.78 5.61
CA LEU A 125 -3.93 18.57 6.11
C LEU A 125 -3.96 18.67 7.64
N THR A 126 -5.14 18.83 8.25
CA THR A 126 -5.29 18.83 9.71
C THR A 126 -4.87 17.49 10.29
N HIS A 127 -5.35 16.40 9.72
CA HIS A 127 -5.02 15.04 10.13
C HIS A 127 -3.52 14.74 9.99
N LEU A 128 -2.92 15.12 8.86
CA LEU A 128 -1.48 15.02 8.63
C LEU A 128 -0.68 15.85 9.64
N SER A 129 -1.13 17.06 9.98
CA SER A 129 -0.44 17.90 10.96
C SER A 129 -0.39 17.24 12.34
N MET A 130 -1.50 16.61 12.76
CA MET A 130 -1.56 15.84 14.01
C MET A 130 -0.61 14.64 13.96
N ALA A 131 -0.69 13.84 12.89
CA ALA A 131 0.18 12.67 12.72
C ALA A 131 1.68 13.05 12.67
N ALA A 132 2.03 14.16 12.00
CA ALA A 132 3.40 14.65 11.91
C ALA A 132 3.98 15.02 13.28
N ARG A 133 3.19 15.66 14.15
CA ARG A 133 3.61 16.01 15.53
C ARG A 133 3.85 14.78 16.39
N GLU A 134 2.95 13.79 16.31
CA GLU A 134 3.11 12.52 17.05
C GLU A 134 4.31 11.71 16.51
N ALA A 135 4.50 11.69 15.18
CA ALA A 135 5.66 11.08 14.55
C ALA A 135 6.98 11.74 14.99
N GLU A 136 7.00 13.07 15.18
CA GLU A 136 8.19 13.78 15.66
C GLU A 136 8.53 13.44 17.11
N GLN A 137 7.52 13.32 17.98
CA GLN A 137 7.74 12.86 19.36
C GLN A 137 8.38 11.46 19.36
N LEU A 138 7.88 10.55 18.52
CA LEU A 138 8.43 9.21 18.41
C LEU A 138 9.85 9.22 17.80
N ARG A 139 10.12 10.08 16.82
CA ARG A 139 11.42 10.23 16.16
C ARG A 139 12.53 10.68 17.12
N GLN A 140 12.20 11.45 18.17
CA GLN A 140 13.19 11.82 19.19
C GLN A 140 13.78 10.59 19.91
N GLN A 141 13.00 9.51 20.02
CA GLN A 141 13.45 8.22 20.56
C GLN A 141 14.00 7.29 19.47
N TYR A 142 13.44 7.37 18.26
CA TYR A 142 13.80 6.54 17.11
C TYR A 142 14.18 7.42 15.90
N PRO A 143 15.43 7.91 15.81
CA PRO A 143 15.85 8.95 14.86
C PRO A 143 15.69 8.64 13.37
N GLY A 144 15.44 7.37 13.02
CA GLY A 144 15.27 6.91 11.64
C GLY A 144 13.83 6.96 11.11
N LEU A 145 12.82 7.28 11.92
CA LEU A 145 11.41 7.24 11.51
C LEU A 145 11.16 8.03 10.21
N ILE A 146 10.34 7.48 9.31
CA ILE A 146 9.96 8.10 8.03
C ILE A 146 8.46 8.41 8.04
N LEU A 147 8.09 9.60 7.59
CA LEU A 147 6.69 9.99 7.43
C LEU A 147 6.29 9.88 5.95
N ASN A 148 5.42 8.95 5.63
CA ASN A 148 4.78 8.83 4.33
C ASN A 148 3.50 9.69 4.34
N THR A 149 3.55 10.86 3.71
CA THR A 149 2.57 11.94 3.96
C THR A 149 1.20 11.70 3.33
N GLY A 150 1.05 10.64 2.53
CA GLY A 150 -0.21 10.24 1.92
C GLY A 150 0.00 9.17 0.85
N CYS A 151 -1.11 8.57 0.41
CA CYS A 151 -1.17 7.67 -0.75
C CYS A 151 -2.23 8.18 -1.72
N GLU A 152 -1.94 8.11 -3.03
CA GLU A 152 -2.88 8.26 -4.16
C GLU A 152 -3.96 9.35 -3.93
N SER A 153 -3.50 10.53 -3.51
CA SER A 153 -4.39 11.58 -2.99
C SER A 153 -5.33 12.10 -4.06
N SER A 154 -4.97 11.97 -5.35
CA SER A 154 -5.87 12.29 -6.45
C SER A 154 -7.18 11.50 -6.40
N LEU A 155 -7.17 10.27 -5.87
CA LEU A 155 -8.35 9.43 -5.66
C LEU A 155 -8.96 9.60 -4.27
N PHE A 156 -8.14 9.68 -3.22
CA PHE A 156 -8.65 9.62 -1.85
C PHE A 156 -9.05 10.99 -1.27
N VAL A 157 -8.48 12.08 -1.77
CA VAL A 157 -8.77 13.45 -1.31
C VAL A 157 -9.69 14.17 -2.28
N SER A 158 -10.74 14.76 -1.74
CA SER A 158 -11.74 15.48 -2.54
C SER A 158 -11.16 16.74 -3.18
N GLY A 159 -11.61 17.05 -4.40
CA GLY A 159 -11.27 18.30 -5.11
C GLY A 159 -10.12 18.19 -6.11
N ILE A 160 -9.51 17.02 -6.29
CA ILE A 160 -8.48 16.78 -7.31
C ILE A 160 -9.11 16.16 -8.57
N ILE A 161 -9.47 14.88 -8.51
CA ILE A 161 -10.30 14.22 -9.53
C ILE A 161 -11.78 14.42 -9.17
N PRO A 162 -12.65 14.79 -10.12
CA PRO A 162 -14.09 14.93 -9.88
C PRO A 162 -14.73 13.62 -9.42
N GLY A 163 -15.61 13.69 -8.42
CA GLY A 163 -16.40 12.55 -7.96
C GLY A 163 -16.63 12.58 -6.45
N ASP A 164 -17.83 12.15 -6.05
CA ASP A 164 -18.28 12.16 -4.65
C ASP A 164 -17.77 10.96 -3.85
N ASN A 165 -17.21 9.97 -4.53
CA ASN A 165 -16.61 8.78 -3.94
C ASN A 165 -15.50 8.24 -4.86
N MET A 166 -14.77 7.24 -4.36
CA MET A 166 -13.64 6.68 -5.10
C MET A 166 -14.05 5.99 -6.41
N GLU A 167 -15.18 5.26 -6.44
CA GLU A 167 -15.67 4.60 -7.67
C GLU A 167 -15.88 5.63 -8.79
N ALA A 168 -16.53 6.76 -8.47
CA ALA A 168 -16.73 7.85 -9.42
C ALA A 168 -15.40 8.45 -9.91
N ARG A 169 -14.43 8.67 -9.02
CA ARG A 169 -13.12 9.26 -9.37
C ARG A 169 -12.28 8.34 -10.24
N VAL A 170 -12.35 7.05 -9.98
CA VAL A 170 -11.73 6.08 -10.87
C VAL A 170 -12.36 6.11 -12.24
N LEU A 171 -13.69 6.11 -12.33
CA LEU A 171 -14.34 6.07 -13.63
C LEU A 171 -13.88 7.26 -14.47
N GLN A 172 -13.56 8.40 -13.83
CA GLN A 172 -12.88 9.52 -14.50
C GLN A 172 -11.49 9.16 -15.06
N LEU A 173 -10.65 8.41 -14.34
CA LEU A 173 -9.34 7.97 -14.85
C LEU A 173 -9.46 7.15 -16.13
N THR A 174 -10.51 6.34 -16.25
CA THR A 174 -10.76 5.51 -17.44
C THR A 174 -11.44 6.30 -18.55
N ASP A 175 -12.53 7.00 -18.24
CA ASP A 175 -13.40 7.64 -19.23
C ASP A 175 -12.87 9.00 -19.70
N ASN A 176 -12.10 9.69 -18.87
CA ASN A 176 -11.66 11.07 -19.08
C ASN A 176 -10.15 11.24 -18.90
N TRP A 177 -9.38 10.24 -19.29
CA TRP A 177 -7.92 10.17 -19.14
C TRP A 177 -7.16 11.39 -19.69
N GLN A 178 -7.70 12.08 -20.69
CA GLN A 178 -7.09 13.30 -21.25
C GLN A 178 -7.00 14.44 -20.22
N SER A 179 -7.78 14.38 -19.14
CA SER A 179 -7.79 15.36 -18.05
C SER A 179 -6.70 15.14 -17.00
N ILE A 180 -5.96 14.03 -17.07
CA ILE A 180 -4.91 13.68 -16.10
C ILE A 180 -3.84 14.77 -15.93
N PRO A 181 -3.38 15.48 -16.98
CA PRO A 181 -2.46 16.60 -16.77
C PRO A 181 -3.06 17.69 -15.85
N ALA A 182 -4.31 18.07 -16.06
CA ALA A 182 -4.99 19.07 -15.22
C ALA A 182 -5.23 18.56 -13.79
N TRP A 183 -5.53 17.27 -13.60
CA TRP A 183 -5.62 16.69 -12.26
C TRP A 183 -4.27 16.62 -11.57
N ASN A 184 -3.18 16.38 -12.30
CA ASN A 184 -1.82 16.40 -11.77
C ASN A 184 -1.36 17.80 -11.38
N GLU A 185 -1.79 18.86 -12.07
CA GLU A 185 -1.57 20.24 -11.63
C GLU A 185 -2.26 20.50 -10.28
N LYS A 186 -3.52 20.08 -10.13
CA LYS A 186 -4.27 20.19 -8.87
C LYS A 186 -3.64 19.36 -7.75
N LEU A 187 -3.21 18.13 -8.06
CA LEU A 187 -2.50 17.26 -7.13
C LEU A 187 -1.23 17.94 -6.64
N ASN A 188 -0.38 18.44 -7.54
CA ASN A 188 0.88 19.08 -7.14
C ASN A 188 0.66 20.37 -6.33
N ALA A 189 -0.37 21.16 -6.64
CA ALA A 189 -0.75 22.30 -5.81
C ALA A 189 -1.15 21.88 -4.39
N PHE A 190 -1.82 20.73 -4.24
CA PHE A 190 -2.12 20.14 -2.94
C PHE A 190 -0.86 19.58 -2.27
N LEU A 191 0.02 18.88 -3.00
CA LEU A 191 1.25 18.29 -2.44
C LEU A 191 2.25 19.33 -1.92
N VAL A 192 2.26 20.54 -2.46
CA VAL A 192 3.00 21.67 -1.87
C VAL A 192 2.52 21.95 -0.44
N LYS A 193 1.20 21.96 -0.21
CA LYS A 193 0.62 22.14 1.14
C LYS A 193 0.92 20.95 2.04
N VAL A 194 0.81 19.72 1.52
CA VAL A 194 1.13 18.47 2.24
C VAL A 194 2.58 18.49 2.75
N SER A 195 3.55 18.77 1.87
CA SER A 195 4.96 18.83 2.26
C SER A 195 5.22 19.93 3.29
N ALA A 196 4.65 21.13 3.10
CA ALA A 196 4.77 22.22 4.08
C ALA A 196 4.19 21.85 5.46
N THR A 197 2.99 21.25 5.49
CA THR A 197 2.35 20.79 6.73
C THR A 197 3.17 19.70 7.43
N ALA A 198 3.68 18.73 6.68
CA ALA A 198 4.52 17.67 7.22
C ALA A 198 5.80 18.25 7.83
N ARG A 199 6.53 19.11 7.11
CA ARG A 199 7.79 19.72 7.58
C ARG A 199 7.62 20.66 8.76
N ALA A 200 6.44 21.28 8.91
CA ALA A 200 6.13 22.08 10.08
C ALA A 200 6.10 21.24 11.36
N GLY A 201 5.51 20.03 11.29
CA GLY A 201 5.36 19.12 12.44
C GLY A 201 6.48 18.09 12.62
N PHE A 202 7.20 17.73 11.56
CA PHE A 202 8.14 16.62 11.52
C PHE A 202 9.49 16.99 10.89
N LYS A 203 10.59 16.61 11.53
CA LYS A 203 11.96 16.96 11.11
C LYS A 203 12.73 15.81 10.46
N GLY A 204 12.15 14.63 10.38
CA GLY A 204 12.73 13.47 9.69
C GLY A 204 12.47 13.47 8.18
N THR A 205 12.78 12.34 7.57
CA THR A 205 12.60 12.07 6.15
C THR A 205 11.12 11.93 5.80
N ILE A 206 10.67 12.60 4.73
CA ILE A 206 9.31 12.49 4.22
C ILE A 206 9.25 11.91 2.81
N THR A 207 8.13 11.27 2.50
CA THR A 207 7.83 10.71 1.18
C THR A 207 6.34 10.76 0.91
N TYR A 208 5.94 10.33 -0.28
CA TYR A 208 4.58 10.25 -0.75
C TYR A 208 4.43 8.98 -1.58
N ALA A 209 3.33 8.26 -1.42
CA ALA A 209 3.02 7.05 -2.17
C ALA A 209 2.15 7.38 -3.39
N ALA A 210 2.77 7.40 -4.56
CA ALA A 210 2.13 7.81 -5.81
C ALA A 210 1.60 6.62 -6.60
N GLY A 211 0.37 6.73 -7.11
CA GLY A 211 -0.17 5.81 -8.10
C GLY A 211 0.42 6.07 -9.50
N PRO A 212 0.39 5.10 -10.43
CA PRO A 212 1.03 5.23 -11.74
C PRO A 212 0.48 6.35 -12.65
N TRP A 213 -0.70 6.89 -12.37
CA TRP A 213 -1.27 8.06 -13.08
C TRP A 213 -0.83 9.41 -12.49
N GLU A 214 -0.16 9.41 -11.34
CA GLU A 214 0.26 10.63 -10.64
C GLU A 214 1.66 11.08 -11.07
N SER A 215 1.74 12.25 -11.69
CA SER A 215 2.98 12.94 -12.03
C SER A 215 3.39 13.87 -10.89
N VAL A 216 4.10 13.33 -9.89
CA VAL A 216 4.46 14.05 -8.66
C VAL A 216 5.71 14.92 -8.83
N SER A 217 5.65 16.12 -8.25
CA SER A 217 6.77 17.03 -8.03
C SER A 217 7.74 16.50 -6.97
N TRP A 218 8.60 15.54 -7.34
CA TRP A 218 9.49 14.84 -6.42
C TRP A 218 10.50 15.72 -5.67
N GLN A 219 10.74 16.96 -6.09
CA GLN A 219 11.54 17.92 -5.33
C GLN A 219 10.96 18.21 -3.93
N LEU A 220 9.66 17.98 -3.71
CA LEU A 220 8.96 18.21 -2.44
C LEU A 220 9.24 17.14 -1.36
N PHE A 221 9.81 16.00 -1.75
CA PHE A 221 9.96 14.81 -0.90
C PHE A 221 11.40 14.28 -0.90
N ASP A 222 11.81 13.54 0.12
CA ASP A 222 13.18 13.01 0.22
C ASP A 222 13.35 11.69 -0.52
N ILE A 223 12.26 10.91 -0.61
CA ILE A 223 12.20 9.59 -1.24
C ILE A 223 11.05 9.57 -2.27
N ILE A 224 11.27 8.89 -3.39
CA ILE A 224 10.24 8.57 -4.38
C ILE A 224 9.49 7.33 -3.90
N GLY A 225 8.23 7.48 -3.50
CA GLY A 225 7.37 6.37 -3.07
C GLY A 225 6.34 6.04 -4.16
N LEU A 226 6.26 4.77 -4.55
CA LEU A 226 5.39 4.32 -5.64
C LEU A 226 4.51 3.16 -5.20
N ASP A 227 3.20 3.32 -5.40
CA ASP A 227 2.22 2.24 -5.31
C ASP A 227 2.11 1.62 -6.71
N TYR A 228 2.90 0.58 -6.96
CA TYR A 228 3.22 0.16 -8.33
C TYR A 228 3.08 -1.34 -8.55
N TYR A 229 1.88 -1.73 -8.97
CA TYR A 229 1.52 -3.09 -9.31
C TYR A 229 1.87 -3.43 -10.77
N ARG A 230 2.48 -4.60 -10.99
CA ARG A 230 2.63 -5.18 -12.33
C ARG A 230 1.33 -5.86 -12.75
N GLU A 231 0.93 -5.64 -14.00
CA GLU A 231 -0.26 -6.20 -14.63
C GLU A 231 -0.02 -6.48 -16.11
N ALA A 232 -1.01 -7.07 -16.79
CA ALA A 232 -0.88 -7.44 -18.21
C ALA A 232 -0.49 -6.27 -19.12
N THR A 233 -0.98 -5.06 -18.84
CA THR A 233 -0.80 -3.89 -19.71
C THR A 233 0.61 -3.30 -19.60
N ASN A 234 1.25 -3.43 -18.43
CA ASN A 234 2.55 -2.82 -18.13
C ASN A 234 3.69 -3.84 -18.01
N GLU A 235 3.42 -5.15 -18.04
CA GLU A 235 4.43 -6.19 -17.81
C GLU A 235 5.69 -6.02 -18.68
N LYS A 236 5.53 -5.62 -19.94
CA LYS A 236 6.65 -5.44 -20.88
C LYS A 236 7.53 -4.22 -20.57
N ASN A 237 6.96 -3.16 -19.99
CA ASN A 237 7.65 -1.90 -19.73
C ASN A 237 7.87 -1.62 -18.24
N TYR A 238 7.38 -2.48 -17.34
CA TYR A 238 7.42 -2.29 -15.89
C TYR A 238 8.84 -1.97 -15.37
N ALA A 239 9.84 -2.73 -15.81
CA ALA A 239 11.23 -2.49 -15.41
C ALA A 239 11.81 -1.18 -15.97
N GLU A 240 11.48 -0.84 -17.22
CA GLU A 240 11.93 0.41 -17.84
C GLU A 240 11.30 1.64 -17.16
N ALA A 241 10.00 1.56 -16.84
CA ALA A 241 9.27 2.59 -16.11
C ALA A 241 9.89 2.84 -14.72
N LEU A 242 10.23 1.77 -13.98
CA LEU A 242 10.96 1.90 -12.71
C LEU A 242 12.32 2.56 -12.87
N ARG A 243 13.08 2.15 -13.89
CA ARG A 243 14.40 2.72 -14.16
C ARG A 243 14.32 4.23 -14.39
N ALA A 244 13.27 4.70 -15.05
CA ALA A 244 13.09 6.12 -15.35
C ALA A 244 13.01 7.00 -14.09
N PHE A 245 12.54 6.50 -12.95
CA PHE A 245 12.50 7.28 -11.70
C PHE A 245 13.88 7.60 -11.13
N HIS A 246 14.93 6.85 -11.48
CA HIS A 246 16.29 7.18 -11.04
C HIS A 246 16.81 8.50 -11.61
N GLN A 247 16.18 9.05 -12.67
CA GLN A 247 16.55 10.35 -13.23
C GLN A 247 16.45 11.51 -12.22
N TYR A 248 15.64 11.34 -11.17
CA TYR A 248 15.47 12.35 -10.12
C TYR A 248 16.60 12.34 -9.08
N GLY A 249 17.51 11.36 -9.11
CA GLY A 249 18.66 11.29 -8.20
C GLY A 249 18.27 11.01 -6.73
N LYS A 250 17.08 10.46 -6.48
CA LYS A 250 16.55 10.13 -5.14
C LYS A 250 16.34 8.63 -4.98
N PRO A 251 16.33 8.10 -3.73
CA PRO A 251 15.96 6.71 -3.49
C PRO A 251 14.56 6.41 -4.05
N VAL A 252 14.44 5.35 -4.85
CA VAL A 252 13.16 4.85 -5.37
C VAL A 252 12.69 3.70 -4.50
N VAL A 253 11.50 3.82 -3.90
CA VAL A 253 10.89 2.83 -3.01
C VAL A 253 9.51 2.45 -3.54
N ILE A 254 9.23 1.16 -3.63
CA ILE A 254 7.89 0.65 -3.90
C ILE A 254 7.15 0.61 -2.56
N THR A 255 6.29 1.58 -2.30
CA THR A 255 5.54 1.71 -1.05
C THR A 255 4.38 0.73 -0.97
N GLU A 256 3.92 0.23 -2.11
CA GLU A 256 2.86 -0.76 -2.19
C GLU A 256 2.96 -1.59 -3.48
N PHE A 257 2.94 -2.93 -3.33
CA PHE A 257 2.77 -3.89 -4.42
C PHE A 257 2.31 -5.23 -3.86
N GLY A 258 1.65 -6.05 -4.67
CA GLY A 258 1.18 -7.36 -4.24
C GLY A 258 0.44 -8.12 -5.34
N CYS A 259 -0.07 -9.29 -5.01
CA CYS A 259 -0.90 -10.09 -5.89
C CYS A 259 -1.97 -10.82 -5.07
N CYS A 260 -3.15 -11.03 -5.65
CA CYS A 260 -4.20 -11.84 -5.06
C CYS A 260 -3.91 -13.35 -5.20
N THR A 261 -4.71 -14.18 -4.54
CA THR A 261 -4.39 -15.60 -4.29
C THR A 261 -5.17 -16.55 -5.23
N TYR A 262 -5.15 -16.31 -6.54
CA TYR A 262 -5.84 -17.13 -7.54
C TYR A 262 -5.12 -17.17 -8.90
N GLU A 263 -5.44 -18.16 -9.74
CA GLU A 263 -4.84 -18.29 -11.08
C GLU A 263 -5.16 -17.08 -11.98
N GLY A 264 -4.12 -16.44 -12.55
CA GLY A 264 -4.25 -15.24 -13.38
C GLY A 264 -4.28 -13.92 -12.60
N ALA A 265 -4.20 -13.94 -11.26
CA ALA A 265 -4.09 -12.74 -10.44
C ALA A 265 -2.83 -11.91 -10.75
N ASP A 266 -1.76 -12.54 -11.23
CA ASP A 266 -0.50 -11.92 -11.63
C ASP A 266 -0.64 -10.96 -12.82
N LYS A 267 -1.77 -11.02 -13.52
CA LYS A 267 -2.10 -10.16 -14.67
C LYS A 267 -3.06 -9.02 -14.34
N LYS A 268 -3.52 -8.93 -13.09
CA LYS A 268 -4.58 -8.01 -12.68
C LYS A 268 -4.10 -6.79 -11.89
N GLY A 269 -2.83 -6.75 -11.49
CA GLY A 269 -2.29 -5.63 -10.73
C GLY A 269 -3.12 -5.35 -9.49
N ALA A 270 -3.48 -4.08 -9.27
CA ALA A 270 -4.31 -3.66 -8.14
C ALA A 270 -5.81 -4.00 -8.30
N ALA A 271 -6.25 -4.46 -9.47
CA ALA A 271 -7.62 -4.92 -9.71
C ALA A 271 -7.83 -6.41 -9.37
N GLY A 272 -6.86 -7.09 -8.75
CA GLY A 272 -6.94 -8.52 -8.43
C GLY A 272 -8.13 -8.90 -7.54
N HIS A 273 -8.58 -8.03 -6.65
CA HIS A 273 -9.68 -8.31 -5.74
C HIS A 273 -11.08 -8.21 -6.40
N GLU A 274 -11.16 -7.77 -7.67
CA GLU A 274 -12.43 -7.66 -8.41
C GLU A 274 -13.16 -8.99 -8.64
N ILE A 275 -12.53 -10.12 -8.30
CA ILE A 275 -13.16 -11.43 -8.32
C ILE A 275 -14.26 -11.59 -7.26
N ILE A 276 -14.33 -10.68 -6.28
CA ILE A 276 -15.36 -10.67 -5.24
C ILE A 276 -16.61 -9.96 -5.78
N ASP A 277 -17.74 -10.65 -5.73
CA ASP A 277 -19.08 -10.12 -5.98
C ASP A 277 -19.74 -9.73 -4.66
N TRP A 278 -19.94 -8.43 -4.47
CA TRP A 278 -20.49 -7.84 -3.24
C TRP A 278 -22.01 -7.77 -3.31
N LYS A 279 -22.68 -8.85 -2.89
CA LYS A 279 -24.14 -8.96 -2.86
C LYS A 279 -24.73 -8.56 -1.51
N ASN A 280 -26.01 -8.20 -1.50
CA ASN A 280 -26.76 -7.95 -0.25
C ASN A 280 -26.81 -9.18 0.67
N SER A 281 -26.73 -10.39 0.10
CA SER A 281 -26.68 -11.66 0.82
C SER A 281 -25.31 -11.96 1.47
N GLY A 282 -24.32 -11.12 1.24
CA GLY A 282 -22.92 -11.35 1.61
C GLY A 282 -22.02 -11.45 0.38
N PRO A 283 -20.73 -11.14 0.52
CA PRO A 283 -19.76 -11.25 -0.56
C PRO A 283 -19.50 -12.71 -0.95
N GLU A 284 -19.28 -12.94 -2.23
CA GLU A 284 -18.95 -14.26 -2.78
C GLU A 284 -17.87 -14.12 -3.85
N ILE A 285 -17.05 -15.15 -4.03
CA ILE A 285 -16.16 -15.25 -5.19
C ILE A 285 -17.00 -15.56 -6.43
N LYS A 286 -16.80 -14.78 -7.50
CA LYS A 286 -17.38 -15.02 -8.83
C LYS A 286 -17.00 -16.43 -9.32
N THR A 287 -17.85 -17.05 -10.12
CA THR A 287 -17.59 -18.40 -10.64
C THR A 287 -16.38 -18.42 -11.57
N GLY A 288 -15.67 -19.55 -11.62
CA GLY A 288 -14.55 -19.78 -12.55
C GLY A 288 -13.17 -19.41 -12.03
N TYR A 289 -13.04 -18.90 -10.80
CA TYR A 289 -11.73 -18.65 -10.18
C TYR A 289 -11.25 -19.85 -9.36
N ILE A 290 -9.95 -20.13 -9.43
CA ILE A 290 -9.27 -21.23 -8.73
C ILE A 290 -8.22 -20.63 -7.80
N ARG A 291 -8.27 -21.00 -6.51
CA ARG A 291 -7.29 -20.55 -5.51
C ARG A 291 -5.88 -21.02 -5.90
N SER A 292 -4.91 -20.11 -5.83
CA SER A 292 -3.51 -20.40 -6.11
C SER A 292 -2.59 -19.50 -5.30
N GLU A 293 -2.11 -20.01 -4.17
CA GLU A 293 -1.03 -19.35 -3.40
C GLU A 293 0.30 -19.36 -4.15
N LYS A 294 0.47 -20.33 -5.07
CA LYS A 294 1.64 -20.39 -5.96
C LYS A 294 1.71 -19.17 -6.87
N THR A 295 0.58 -18.74 -7.45
CA THR A 295 0.54 -17.54 -8.32
C THR A 295 1.00 -16.30 -7.57
N GLN A 296 0.48 -16.08 -6.36
CA GLN A 296 0.90 -14.98 -5.50
C GLN A 296 2.41 -15.06 -5.16
N ALA A 297 2.88 -16.25 -4.78
CA ALA A 297 4.28 -16.45 -4.40
C ALA A 297 5.26 -16.23 -5.57
N ASP A 298 4.94 -16.74 -6.77
CA ASP A 298 5.77 -16.55 -7.96
C ASP A 298 5.79 -15.09 -8.43
N TYR A 299 4.64 -14.40 -8.39
CA TYR A 299 4.57 -12.98 -8.70
C TYR A 299 5.51 -12.14 -7.83
N LEU A 300 5.51 -12.38 -6.51
CA LEU A 300 6.38 -11.65 -5.60
C LEU A 300 7.86 -11.93 -5.90
N ARG A 301 8.24 -13.20 -6.16
CA ARG A 301 9.62 -13.58 -6.53
C ARG A 301 10.11 -12.84 -7.78
N ASP A 302 9.27 -12.80 -8.81
CA ASP A 302 9.58 -12.10 -10.05
C ASP A 302 9.81 -10.60 -9.82
N LEU A 303 8.94 -9.95 -9.04
CA LEU A 303 9.05 -8.53 -8.77
C LEU A 303 10.28 -8.19 -7.92
N PHE A 304 10.59 -8.97 -6.89
CA PHE A 304 11.84 -8.77 -6.15
C PHE A 304 13.08 -8.94 -7.04
N SER A 305 13.04 -9.86 -8.00
CA SER A 305 14.12 -10.01 -9.00
C SER A 305 14.25 -8.78 -9.89
N ILE A 306 13.13 -8.18 -10.30
CA ILE A 306 13.13 -6.89 -11.02
C ILE A 306 13.69 -5.78 -10.12
N TYR A 307 13.22 -5.67 -8.88
CA TYR A 307 13.64 -4.62 -7.95
C TYR A 307 15.14 -4.66 -7.64
N GLN A 308 15.72 -5.86 -7.51
CA GLN A 308 17.16 -6.02 -7.36
C GLN A 308 17.92 -5.55 -8.61
N ARG A 309 17.49 -5.95 -9.81
CA ARG A 309 18.13 -5.53 -11.08
C ARG A 309 18.01 -4.03 -11.33
N GLU A 310 16.84 -3.45 -11.03
CA GLU A 310 16.57 -2.02 -11.19
C GLU A 310 17.03 -1.18 -9.99
N LYS A 311 17.73 -1.78 -9.01
CA LYS A 311 18.32 -1.09 -7.85
C LYS A 311 17.30 -0.26 -7.07
N VAL A 312 16.09 -0.80 -6.91
CA VAL A 312 15.07 -0.22 -6.03
C VAL A 312 15.61 -0.21 -4.60
N HIS A 313 15.48 0.94 -3.94
CA HIS A 313 16.03 1.17 -2.60
C HIS A 313 15.24 0.43 -1.52
N GLY A 314 13.95 0.24 -1.71
CA GLY A 314 13.07 -0.42 -0.75
C GLY A 314 11.79 -0.92 -1.39
N ALA A 315 11.16 -1.94 -0.80
CA ALA A 315 9.87 -2.42 -1.25
C ALA A 315 9.03 -2.90 -0.06
N PHE A 316 7.74 -2.58 -0.08
CA PHE A 316 6.77 -2.93 0.95
C PHE A 316 5.65 -3.78 0.35
N VAL A 317 5.64 -5.07 0.70
CA VAL A 317 4.59 -5.98 0.24
C VAL A 317 3.26 -5.59 0.88
N TYR A 318 2.24 -5.39 0.08
CA TYR A 318 0.87 -5.18 0.53
C TYR A 318 0.15 -6.53 0.54
N VAL A 319 -0.31 -7.03 1.67
CA VAL A 319 -0.23 -6.51 3.06
C VAL A 319 0.08 -7.68 4.00
N PHE A 320 0.47 -7.46 5.26
CA PHE A 320 0.70 -8.58 6.18
C PHE A 320 -0.57 -9.44 6.35
N ASN A 321 -1.66 -8.83 6.81
CA ASN A 321 -2.94 -9.48 7.08
C ASN A 321 -4.10 -8.62 6.57
N ASN A 322 -5.20 -9.25 6.16
CA ASN A 322 -6.44 -8.59 5.78
C ASN A 322 -7.63 -9.39 6.32
N ALA A 323 -8.05 -9.06 7.55
CA ALA A 323 -9.08 -9.81 8.25
C ALA A 323 -10.50 -9.65 7.66
N GLU A 324 -10.73 -8.60 6.85
CA GLU A 324 -12.03 -8.39 6.18
C GLU A 324 -12.28 -9.39 5.04
N LEU A 325 -11.23 -10.05 4.55
CA LEU A 325 -11.30 -11.06 3.49
C LEU A 325 -10.88 -12.43 4.04
N PRO A 326 -11.68 -13.05 4.92
CA PRO A 326 -11.34 -14.32 5.55
C PRO A 326 -11.26 -15.48 4.55
N HIS A 327 -10.50 -16.49 4.95
CA HIS A 327 -10.42 -17.76 4.26
C HIS A 327 -11.66 -18.62 4.52
N ALA A 328 -12.07 -19.39 3.51
CA ALA A 328 -13.07 -20.43 3.65
C ALA A 328 -12.69 -21.67 2.82
N ALA A 329 -13.11 -22.85 3.28
CA ALA A 329 -12.88 -24.10 2.56
C ALA A 329 -13.62 -24.16 1.21
N ALA A 330 -14.82 -23.58 1.14
CA ALA A 330 -15.59 -23.49 -0.09
C ALA A 330 -15.17 -22.25 -0.89
N THR A 331 -14.70 -22.45 -2.12
CA THR A 331 -14.23 -21.38 -3.03
C THR A 331 -15.18 -20.20 -3.13
N ARG A 332 -16.49 -20.45 -3.17
CA ARG A 332 -17.53 -19.40 -3.23
C ARG A 332 -17.43 -18.38 -2.09
N TYR A 333 -16.94 -18.79 -0.93
CA TYR A 333 -16.84 -17.96 0.27
C TYR A 333 -15.39 -17.65 0.67
N ASP A 334 -14.41 -18.10 -0.11
CA ASP A 334 -12.99 -17.90 0.17
C ASP A 334 -12.54 -16.48 -0.26
N LEU A 335 -12.97 -15.46 0.48
CA LEU A 335 -12.68 -14.05 0.17
C LEU A 335 -11.18 -13.75 0.17
N ASP A 336 -10.39 -14.52 0.92
CA ASP A 336 -8.93 -14.48 0.90
C ASP A 336 -8.32 -14.68 -0.50
N MET A 337 -9.05 -15.32 -1.44
CA MET A 337 -8.63 -15.36 -2.85
C MET A 337 -8.48 -13.96 -3.44
N GLY A 338 -9.39 -13.04 -3.10
CA GLY A 338 -9.30 -11.63 -3.50
C GLY A 338 -8.40 -10.79 -2.59
N SER A 339 -7.75 -11.37 -1.58
CA SER A 339 -6.84 -10.66 -0.69
C SER A 339 -5.40 -10.67 -1.20
N TYR A 340 -4.72 -9.53 -1.01
CA TYR A 340 -3.28 -9.39 -1.23
C TYR A 340 -2.43 -9.85 -0.03
N SER A 341 -3.07 -10.25 1.08
CA SER A 341 -2.38 -10.57 2.32
C SER A 341 -1.37 -11.71 2.19
N LEU A 342 -0.28 -11.65 2.97
CA LEU A 342 0.71 -12.72 3.10
C LEU A 342 0.25 -13.86 4.00
N VAL A 343 -0.73 -13.61 4.86
CA VAL A 343 -1.37 -14.61 5.72
C VAL A 343 -2.84 -14.75 5.34
N LYS A 344 -3.40 -15.96 5.46
CA LYS A 344 -4.83 -16.18 5.27
C LYS A 344 -5.53 -15.95 6.61
N ALA A 345 -6.43 -14.98 6.68
CA ALA A 345 -7.19 -14.70 7.88
C ALA A 345 -8.17 -15.85 8.16
N LEU A 346 -8.18 -16.37 9.38
CA LEU A 346 -9.14 -17.39 9.78
C LEU A 346 -10.41 -16.70 10.31
N PRO A 347 -11.60 -17.27 10.09
CA PRO A 347 -12.82 -16.78 10.70
C PRO A 347 -12.64 -16.66 12.23
N ALA A 348 -13.21 -15.61 12.82
CA ALA A 348 -13.19 -15.45 14.27
C ALA A 348 -13.99 -16.58 14.92
N ASP A 349 -13.30 -17.52 15.58
CA ASP A 349 -13.95 -18.49 16.45
C ASP A 349 -14.39 -17.78 17.74
N SER A 350 -15.69 -17.79 18.03
CA SER A 350 -16.33 -17.04 19.12
C SER A 350 -15.86 -17.41 20.55
N GLY A 351 -14.88 -18.29 20.70
CA GLY A 351 -14.26 -18.64 21.98
C GLY A 351 -12.73 -18.71 21.98
N ASN A 352 -12.06 -18.42 20.86
CA ASN A 352 -10.61 -18.55 20.77
C ASN A 352 -9.91 -17.19 20.93
N GLN A 353 -9.31 -16.96 22.10
CA GLN A 353 -8.54 -15.75 22.39
C GLN A 353 -7.05 -15.87 22.01
N ASP A 354 -6.63 -17.01 21.44
CA ASP A 354 -5.24 -17.22 21.03
C ASP A 354 -4.94 -16.38 19.77
N VAL A 355 -4.27 -15.24 19.97
CA VAL A 355 -3.90 -14.31 18.89
C VAL A 355 -3.03 -14.96 17.81
N SER A 356 -2.35 -16.09 18.11
CA SER A 356 -1.53 -16.83 17.15
C SER A 356 -2.35 -17.68 16.18
N ARG A 357 -3.65 -17.88 16.45
CA ARG A 357 -4.57 -18.69 15.63
C ARG A 357 -5.53 -17.84 14.79
N ARG A 358 -5.27 -16.54 14.65
CA ARG A 358 -6.13 -15.65 13.83
C ARG A 358 -5.84 -15.75 12.33
N TRP A 359 -4.69 -16.30 11.96
CA TRP A 359 -4.28 -16.43 10.57
C TRP A 359 -3.27 -17.58 10.40
N GLU A 360 -3.11 -18.06 9.18
CA GLU A 360 -2.07 -19.03 8.81
C GLU A 360 -1.17 -18.46 7.70
N ARG A 361 0.11 -18.87 7.68
CA ARG A 361 1.09 -18.42 6.66
C ARG A 361 0.71 -18.99 5.29
N LYS A 362 0.69 -18.14 4.26
CA LYS A 362 0.55 -18.59 2.87
C LYS A 362 1.90 -19.00 2.27
N ALA A 363 1.88 -19.63 1.09
CA ALA A 363 3.09 -19.86 0.31
C ALA A 363 3.84 -18.55 -0.03
N SER A 364 3.13 -17.43 -0.18
CA SER A 364 3.72 -16.09 -0.39
C SER A 364 4.50 -15.59 0.82
N PHE A 365 4.03 -15.82 2.05
CA PHE A 365 4.78 -15.53 3.27
C PHE A 365 6.15 -16.22 3.24
N HIS A 366 6.17 -17.52 2.95
CA HIS A 366 7.41 -18.29 2.90
C HIS A 366 8.33 -17.85 1.77
N ALA A 367 7.77 -17.48 0.61
CA ALA A 367 8.54 -16.90 -0.48
C ALA A 367 9.22 -15.58 -0.07
N VAL A 368 8.47 -14.66 0.53
CA VAL A 368 9.00 -13.37 1.02
C VAL A 368 10.06 -13.57 2.09
N ALA A 369 9.81 -14.45 3.07
CA ALA A 369 10.76 -14.77 4.13
C ALA A 369 12.10 -15.25 3.58
N ALA A 370 12.08 -16.15 2.57
CA ALA A 370 13.31 -16.64 1.94
C ALA A 370 14.09 -15.49 1.26
N MET A 371 13.40 -14.65 0.47
CA MET A 371 14.04 -13.52 -0.23
C MET A 371 14.64 -12.49 0.74
N PHE A 372 13.98 -12.24 1.86
CA PHE A 372 14.46 -11.28 2.85
C PHE A 372 15.62 -11.80 3.70
N ARG A 373 15.62 -13.09 4.02
CA ARG A 373 16.70 -13.76 4.76
C ARG A 373 18.02 -13.75 4.01
N ASP A 374 18.01 -14.17 2.75
CA ASP A 374 19.23 -14.48 2.02
C ASP A 374 19.90 -13.21 1.45
N GLY A 375 19.17 -12.09 1.40
CA GLY A 375 19.64 -10.85 0.75
C GLY A 375 19.96 -11.02 -0.73
N HIS A 376 19.69 -12.19 -1.30
CA HIS A 376 20.01 -12.64 -2.64
C HIS A 376 18.90 -13.58 -3.08
N ILE A 377 18.35 -13.37 -4.28
CA ILE A 377 17.39 -14.31 -4.89
C ILE A 377 18.23 -15.32 -5.67
N PRO A 378 18.11 -16.64 -5.43
CA PRO A 378 18.77 -17.62 -6.28
C PRO A 378 18.28 -17.46 -7.73
N GLU A 379 19.20 -17.26 -8.67
CA GLU A 379 18.90 -17.38 -10.11
C GLU A 379 18.40 -18.82 -10.38
N ARG A 380 17.27 -18.94 -11.08
CA ARG A 380 16.77 -20.24 -11.56
C ARG A 380 17.41 -20.62 -12.87
#